data_AF-X1ECM1-F1
#
_entry.id   AF-X1ECM1-F1
#
_cell.length_a   1.000
_cell.length_b   1.000
_cell.length_c   1.000
_cell.angle_alpha   90.00
_cell.angle_beta   90.00
_cell.angle_gamma   90.00
#
_symmetry.space_group_name_H-M   'P 1'
#
loop_
_entity.id
_entity.type
_entity.pdbx_description
1 polymer ?
#
loop_
_entity_poly.entity_id
_entity_poly.type
_entity_poly.pdbx_seq_one_letter_code
_entity_poly.pdbx_strand_id
1 'polypeptide(L)' 'MFTGLVETKETVSSVTNTGNGIRLSVTQKDDFDLKLGESVSVNGVCLTVIKHKGEISFDVSPETIKSTN' A
#
# COMPACT_ATOMS: atom_id res chain seq x y z
N MET A 1 5.70 3.43 -13.14
CA MET A 1 5.24 2.35 -14.05
C MET A 1 5.79 1.04 -13.55
N PHE A 2 5.03 -0.05 -13.62
CA PHE A 2 5.38 -1.35 -13.03
C PHE A 2 5.46 -2.43 -14.10
N THR A 3 6.32 -3.44 -13.91
CA THR A 3 6.54 -4.53 -14.87
C THR A 3 5.46 -5.62 -14.81
N GLY A 4 4.69 -5.68 -13.72
CA GLY A 4 3.73 -6.75 -13.44
C GLY A 4 4.35 -8.00 -12.82
N LEU A 5 5.67 -8.02 -12.58
CA LEU A 5 6.33 -9.07 -11.80
C LEU A 5 6.17 -8.76 -10.31
N VAL A 6 5.49 -9.65 -9.59
CA VAL A 6 5.25 -9.50 -8.15
C VAL A 6 6.50 -9.94 -7.39
N GLU A 7 7.07 -9.03 -6.58
CA GLU A 7 8.28 -9.31 -5.79
C GLU A 7 8.00 -10.11 -4.51
N THR A 8 6.88 -9.82 -3.83
CA THR A 8 6.52 -10.44 -2.56
C THR A 8 5.00 -10.51 -2.35
N LYS A 9 4.58 -11.19 -1.28
CA LYS A 9 3.20 -11.19 -0.80
C LYS A 9 3.16 -10.96 0.71
N GLU A 10 2.60 -9.82 1.09
CA GLU A 10 2.40 -9.43 2.49
C GLU A 10 0.95 -9.59 2.94
N THR A 11 0.72 -9.43 4.24
CA THR A 11 -0.62 -9.53 4.84
C THR A 11 -1.10 -8.14 5.24
N VAL A 12 -2.38 -7.84 5.00
CA VAL A 12 -3.01 -6.62 5.50
C VAL A 12 -3.05 -6.67 7.03
N SER A 13 -2.38 -5.73 7.69
CA SER A 13 -2.35 -5.63 9.16
C SER A 13 -3.51 -4.80 9.70
N SER A 14 -3.95 -3.77 8.96
CA SER A 14 -5.04 -2.89 9.37
C SER A 14 -5.67 -2.14 8.19
N VAL A 15 -6.96 -1.83 8.33
CA VAL A 15 -7.69 -0.92 7.44
C VAL A 15 -8.43 0.09 8.32
N THR A 16 -8.09 1.36 8.19
CA THR A 16 -8.66 2.44 9.03
C THR A 16 -9.30 3.51 8.15
N ASN A 17 -10.53 3.94 8.46
CA ASN A 17 -11.17 5.03 7.72
C ASN A 17 -10.55 6.38 8.09
N THR A 18 -10.19 7.20 7.10
CA THR A 18 -9.53 8.50 7.31
C THR A 18 -10.45 9.69 7.03
N GLY A 19 -11.74 9.44 6.76
CA GLY A 19 -12.72 10.45 6.36
C GLY A 19 -12.69 10.78 4.86
N ASN A 20 -11.51 10.68 4.23
CA ASN A 20 -11.31 10.87 2.78
C ASN A 20 -10.86 9.59 2.07
N GLY A 21 -11.29 8.43 2.57
CA GLY A 21 -10.88 7.12 2.06
C GLY A 21 -10.48 6.18 3.20
N ILE A 22 -9.50 5.32 2.93
CA ILE A 22 -8.94 4.41 3.93
C ILE A 22 -7.43 4.55 4.00
N ARG A 23 -6.89 4.24 5.16
CA ARG A 23 -5.50 3.90 5.38
C ARG A 23 -5.36 2.40 5.40
N LEU A 24 -4.64 1.87 4.42
CA LEU A 24 -4.28 0.46 4.32
C LEU A 24 -2.88 0.28 4.91
N SER A 25 -2.73 -0.57 5.91
CA SER A 25 -1.44 -1.00 6.43
C SER A 25 -1.19 -2.47 6.11
N VAL A 26 0.03 -2.79 5.69
CA VAL A 26 0.49 -4.16 5.44
C VAL A 26 1.68 -4.49 6.33
N THR A 27 1.80 -5.77 6.69
CA THR A 27 2.98 -6.28 7.36
C THR A 27 4.22 -6.05 6.52
N GLN A 28 5.34 -5.84 7.18
CA GLN A 28 6.66 -5.75 6.57
C GLN A 28 7.48 -6.94 7.07
N LYS A 29 7.35 -8.11 6.42
CA LYS A 29 8.16 -9.29 6.78
C LYS A 29 9.50 -9.25 6.07
N ASP A 30 9.50 -8.85 4.81
CA ASP A 30 10.72 -8.63 4.06
C ASP A 30 11.24 -7.20 4.28
N ASP A 31 12.56 -7.03 4.22
CA ASP A 31 13.20 -5.72 4.28
C ASP A 31 13.19 -5.10 2.89
N PHE A 32 12.24 -4.19 2.65
CA PHE A 32 12.15 -3.42 1.42
C PHE A 32 12.95 -2.12 1.56
N ASP A 33 13.82 -1.80 0.61
CA ASP A 33 14.46 -0.48 0.53
C ASP A 33 13.47 0.56 -0.04
N LEU A 34 12.43 0.85 0.73
CA LEU A 34 11.38 1.82 0.36
C LEU A 34 11.56 3.15 1.07
N LYS A 35 11.29 4.24 0.35
CA LYS A 35 11.26 5.59 0.92
C LYS A 35 9.83 6.13 1.03
N LEU A 36 9.63 7.05 1.96
CA LEU A 36 8.37 7.81 2.02
C LEU A 36 8.18 8.58 0.71
N GLY A 37 6.96 8.53 0.17
CA GLY A 37 6.62 9.14 -1.11
C GLY A 37 6.88 8.25 -2.32
N GLU A 38 7.48 7.07 -2.14
CA GLU A 38 7.72 6.12 -3.22
C GLU A 38 6.43 5.41 -3.64
N SER A 39 6.34 5.05 -4.93
CA SER A 39 5.17 4.38 -5.50
C SER A 39 5.37 2.86 -5.51
N VAL A 40 4.46 2.15 -4.85
CA VAL A 40 4.45 0.68 -4.78
C VAL A 40 3.16 0.17 -5.40
N SER A 41 3.25 -0.90 -6.18
CA SER A 41 2.06 -1.56 -6.73
C SER A 41 1.55 -2.62 -5.76
N VAL A 42 0.35 -2.40 -5.20
CA VAL A 42 -0.33 -3.37 -4.35
C VAL A 42 -1.49 -3.96 -5.13
N ASN A 43 -1.39 -5.24 -5.47
CA ASN A 43 -2.36 -5.95 -6.30
C ASN A 43 -2.70 -5.24 -7.63
N GLY A 44 -1.71 -4.60 -8.25
CA GLY A 44 -1.87 -3.85 -9.50
C GLY A 44 -2.25 -2.37 -9.33
N VAL A 45 -2.48 -1.91 -8.10
CA VAL A 45 -2.83 -0.52 -7.80
C VAL A 45 -1.59 0.26 -7.38
N CYS A 46 -1.32 1.37 -8.06
CA CYS A 46 -0.24 2.29 -7.69
C CYS A 46 -0.60 3.05 -6.41
N LEU A 47 0.13 2.82 -5.33
CA LEU A 47 -0.07 3.48 -4.04
C LEU A 47 1.22 4.14 -3.55
N THR A 48 1.09 5.26 -2.85
CA THR A 48 2.23 6.03 -2.33
C THR A 48 2.50 5.67 -0.88
N VAL A 49 3.73 5.31 -0.55
CA VAL A 49 4.16 4.99 0.82
C VAL A 49 4.07 6.23 1.70
N ILE A 50 3.25 6.19 2.74
CA ILE A 50 3.09 7.28 3.73
C ILE A 50 3.69 6.94 5.09
N LYS A 51 3.96 5.66 5.36
CA LYS A 51 4.63 5.18 6.57
C LYS A 51 5.42 3.92 6.21
N HIS A 52 6.64 3.83 6.74
CA HIS A 52 7.52 2.68 6.56
C HIS A 52 8.39 2.51 7.81
N LYS A 53 7.80 1.94 8.87
CA LYS A 53 8.46 1.64 10.15
C LYS A 53 7.75 0.46 10.84
N GLY A 54 8.16 -0.76 10.51
CA GLY A 54 7.58 -2.01 11.03
C GLY A 54 6.27 -2.44 10.34
N GLU A 55 5.63 -1.50 9.64
CA GLU A 55 4.54 -1.73 8.70
C GLU A 55 4.67 -0.69 7.57
N ILE A 56 4.09 -1.02 6.42
CA ILE A 56 3.98 -0.10 5.30
C ILE A 56 2.52 0.36 5.21
N SER A 57 2.30 1.67 5.17
CA SER A 57 0.96 2.23 5.05
C SER A 57 0.80 3.05 3.78
N PHE A 58 -0.44 3.05 3.27
CA PHE A 58 -0.89 3.77 2.10
C PHE A 58 -2.23 4.44 2.39
N ASP A 59 -2.44 5.65 1.88
CA ASP A 59 -3.78 6.23 1.80
C ASP A 59 -4.41 5.89 0.45
N VAL A 60 -5.65 5.40 0.49
CA VAL A 60 -6.38 4.90 -0.67
C VAL A 60 -7.65 5.73 -0.83
N SER A 61 -7.83 6.32 -2.01
CA SER A 61 -8.97 7.18 -2.30
C SER A 61 -10.27 6.38 -2.39
N PRO A 62 -11.44 7.01 -2.12
CA PRO A 62 -12.74 6.34 -2.27
C PRO A 62 -12.98 5.78 -3.67
N GLU A 63 -12.51 6.47 -4.70
CA GLU A 63 -12.66 6.03 -6.09
C GLU A 63 -11.82 4.79 -6.38
N THR A 64 -10.59 4.72 -5.85
CA THR A 64 -9.73 3.55 -5.95
C THR A 64 -10.40 2.34 -5.29
N ILE A 65 -10.88 2.50 -4.05
CA ILE A 65 -11.60 1.43 -3.31
C ILE A 65 -12.79 0.90 -4.13
N LYS A 66 -13.54 1.80 -4.80
CA LYS A 66 -14.69 1.42 -5.60
C LYS A 66 -14.32 0.73 -6.92
N SER A 67 -13.16 1.04 -7.48
CA SER A 67 -12.75 0.61 -8.81
C SER A 67 -11.80 -0.58 -8.81
N THR A 68 -11.29 -0.97 -7.63
CA THR A 68 -10.32 -2.06 -7.43
C THR A 68 -10.86 -3.09 -6.45
N ASN A 69 -10.13 -4.18 -6.25
CA ASN A 69 -10.53 -5.30 -5.37
C ASN A 69 -10.01 -5.17 -3.94
#